data_AF-A0A286UFG4-F1
#
_entry.id   AF-A0A286UFG4-F1
#
_cell.length_a   1.000
_cell.length_b   1.000
_cell.length_c   1.000
_cell.angle_alpha   90.00
_cell.angle_beta   90.00
_cell.angle_gamma   90.00
#
_symmetry.space_group_name_H-M   'P 1'
#
loop_
_entity.id
_entity.type
_entity.pdbx_description
1 polymer ?
#
loop_
_entity_poly.entity_id
_entity_poly.type
_entity_poly.pdbx_seq_one_letter_code
_entity_poly.pdbx_strand_id
1 'polypeptide(L)'
;MPDRRGSRHSPLSSWDLNDDSSSTSTIVSARKVTSDYQVPNLSEFQQMQPYRTCIVRLKEILDETSSDREFFHIGSYAIFLPHGYSPSNPPALNKHWVGLIQDIRAWNERDVWLKVCWLWSIGDVVEVCNGKKIDTKAFGKMERFTCTQTDIVSAGSIQDSAEVVNFNETTAETPFISDETFYYRFAFNLDTKKIEIDSTKLCVCRRPINLEESPSVHFCPRPGCCIAFHTSCLINGNCLEKKLLANVPNHPGCEKLISRQTQFLRTPSGSTISESMDPPSNLNPVEPGQSSTSRAHWNINASISHTHEQHFSVSEYSLPTTIAPDILQLRHPNAYNRNESRRKVIHRYDLVPKTLLRLASSPMVRGTSHHFPSGFSAVTGNTAIVARARQLILDVTEKGNKLPEEWRECLELPVPTEEVDEWAVEDEGLVCPGCGFVI
;
A
#
# COMPACT_ATOMS: atom_id res chain seq x y z
N MET A 1 58.44 30.27 -12.12
CA MET A 1 58.74 31.47 -12.95
C MET A 1 59.54 31.02 -14.16
N PRO A 2 59.35 31.57 -15.38
CA PRO A 2 58.57 32.78 -15.76
C PRO A 2 57.23 32.44 -16.45
N ASP A 3 56.13 33.23 -16.38
CA ASP A 3 55.84 34.60 -16.92
C ASP A 3 55.83 34.62 -18.47
N ARG A 4 54.88 35.16 -19.26
CA ARG A 4 53.69 36.02 -19.04
C ARG A 4 53.02 36.35 -20.41
N ARG A 5 51.74 36.76 -20.41
CA ARG A 5 50.92 37.51 -21.45
C ARG A 5 50.24 36.66 -22.54
N GLY A 6 48.97 36.84 -22.93
CA GLY A 6 47.89 37.77 -22.56
C GLY A 6 47.06 38.22 -23.79
N SER A 7 45.72 38.13 -23.76
CA SER A 7 44.70 38.98 -24.46
C SER A 7 43.30 38.39 -24.16
N ARG A 8 42.32 39.00 -23.46
CA ARG A 8 41.54 40.27 -23.53
C ARG A 8 40.24 40.23 -24.39
N HIS A 9 39.12 40.38 -23.66
CA HIS A 9 37.76 40.93 -23.98
C HIS A 9 36.81 40.12 -24.91
N SER A 10 35.48 39.99 -24.76
CA SER A 10 34.33 40.24 -23.83
C SER A 10 33.03 40.06 -24.71
N PRO A 11 31.77 40.25 -24.29
CA PRO A 11 30.92 39.71 -23.20
C PRO A 11 29.54 39.16 -23.72
N LEU A 12 28.56 38.92 -22.82
CA LEU A 12 27.11 38.57 -22.98
C LEU A 12 26.80 37.14 -22.49
N SER A 13 25.80 36.83 -21.66
CA SER A 13 24.73 37.61 -21.03
C SER A 13 24.10 36.80 -19.88
N SER A 14 23.86 37.51 -18.77
CA SER A 14 22.83 37.27 -17.72
C SER A 14 21.70 36.30 -18.09
N TRP A 15 21.52 35.29 -17.22
CA TRP A 15 20.22 34.79 -16.78
C TRP A 15 20.28 34.65 -15.26
N ASP A 16 19.86 35.72 -14.58
CA ASP A 16 19.54 35.71 -13.16
C ASP A 16 18.31 34.83 -12.94
N LEU A 17 18.52 33.65 -12.36
CA LEU A 17 17.46 32.95 -11.64
C LEU A 17 17.69 33.21 -10.15
N ASN A 18 16.98 34.22 -9.65
CA ASN A 18 16.75 34.40 -8.22
C ASN A 18 15.94 33.20 -7.72
N ASP A 19 16.62 32.16 -7.26
CA ASP A 19 16.05 31.14 -6.39
C ASP A 19 16.36 31.53 -4.94
N ASP A 20 15.74 32.63 -4.51
CA ASP A 20 15.86 33.17 -3.16
C ASP A 20 14.75 32.53 -2.30
N SER A 21 14.89 31.23 -2.07
CA SER A 21 14.20 30.52 -1.00
C SER A 21 15.21 29.72 -0.19
N SER A 22 16.20 30.41 0.38
CA SER A 22 17.08 29.85 1.40
C SER A 22 16.26 29.50 2.65
N SER A 23 15.56 28.37 2.58
CA SER A 23 15.03 27.67 3.75
C SER A 23 16.25 27.13 4.49
N THR A 24 16.91 27.99 5.26
CA THR A 24 17.94 27.58 6.21
C THR A 24 17.27 26.59 7.16
N SER A 25 17.53 25.30 6.96
CA SER A 25 17.09 24.23 7.84
C SER A 25 17.86 24.37 9.15
N THR A 26 17.40 25.26 10.02
CA THR A 26 17.95 25.40 11.36
C THR A 26 17.57 24.15 12.14
N ILE A 27 18.60 23.38 12.52
CA ILE A 27 18.48 22.14 13.26
C ILE A 27 18.31 22.46 14.74
N VAL A 28 17.30 21.87 15.38
CA VAL A 28 17.03 22.05 16.81
C VAL A 28 17.15 20.73 17.57
N SER A 29 17.79 20.73 18.75
CA SER A 29 18.10 19.52 19.53
C SER A 29 17.26 19.47 20.82
N ALA A 30 16.43 18.44 20.96
CA ALA A 30 15.66 18.23 22.19
C ALA A 30 16.54 17.70 23.35
N ARG A 31 16.22 18.11 24.59
CA ARG A 31 16.72 17.51 25.86
C ARG A 31 15.56 16.95 26.67
N LYS A 32 15.86 16.04 27.61
CA LYS A 32 14.88 15.43 28.52
C LYS A 32 14.23 16.49 29.41
N VAL A 33 12.90 16.39 29.54
CA VAL A 33 12.05 17.31 30.29
C VAL A 33 12.25 17.12 31.81
N THR A 34 12.48 18.21 32.55
CA THR A 34 12.47 18.24 34.03
C THR A 34 11.04 18.48 34.54
N SER A 35 10.72 18.10 35.78
CA SER A 35 9.35 18.07 36.35
C SER A 35 8.56 19.39 36.34
N ASP A 36 9.20 20.51 36.02
CA ASP A 36 8.62 21.85 36.16
C ASP A 36 8.18 22.47 34.82
N TYR A 37 8.23 21.71 33.73
CA TYR A 37 7.84 22.22 32.41
C TYR A 37 6.33 22.38 32.28
N GLN A 38 5.89 23.62 32.03
CA GLN A 38 4.52 23.92 31.61
C GLN A 38 4.38 23.62 30.12
N VAL A 39 3.42 22.76 29.77
CA VAL A 39 3.06 22.51 28.37
C VAL A 39 2.45 23.80 27.81
N PRO A 40 2.97 24.34 26.70
CA PRO A 40 2.46 25.57 26.12
C PRO A 40 1.03 25.35 25.63
N ASN A 41 0.17 26.32 25.88
CA ASN A 41 -1.17 26.32 25.30
C ASN A 41 -1.11 26.60 23.78
N LEU A 42 -2.22 26.44 23.08
CA LEU A 42 -2.27 26.61 21.62
C LEU A 42 -1.83 28.01 21.16
N SER A 43 -2.16 29.06 21.91
CA SER A 43 -1.77 30.43 21.58
C SER A 43 -0.27 30.64 21.76
N GLU A 44 0.32 30.12 22.83
CA GLU A 44 1.77 30.18 23.08
C GLU A 44 2.53 29.40 22.00
N PHE A 45 2.07 28.19 21.68
CA PHE A 45 2.65 27.37 20.61
C PHE A 45 2.63 28.10 19.27
N GLN A 46 1.54 28.79 18.92
CA GLN A 46 1.46 29.56 17.67
C GLN A 46 2.44 30.74 17.59
N GLN A 47 2.87 31.29 18.74
CA GLN A 47 3.84 32.37 18.81
C GLN A 47 5.29 31.87 18.68
N MET A 48 5.54 30.58 18.84
CA MET A 48 6.86 29.97 18.66
C MET A 48 7.29 29.96 17.18
N GLN A 49 8.60 29.95 16.95
CA GLN A 49 9.17 29.87 15.61
C GLN A 49 8.90 28.48 15.00
N PRO A 50 8.35 28.40 13.77
CA PRO A 50 8.08 27.14 13.11
C PRO A 50 9.33 26.54 12.44
N TYR A 51 9.39 25.21 12.42
CA TYR A 51 10.45 24.41 11.81
C TYR A 51 9.84 23.29 10.97
N ARG A 52 10.59 22.79 9.98
CA ARG A 52 10.18 21.61 9.19
C ARG A 52 10.67 20.29 9.78
N THR A 53 11.75 20.35 10.56
CA THR A 53 12.47 19.20 11.07
C THR A 53 13.01 19.48 12.47
N CYS A 54 13.06 18.47 13.33
CA CYS A 54 13.79 18.51 14.60
C CYS A 54 14.69 17.29 14.76
N ILE A 55 15.71 17.40 15.61
CA ILE A 55 16.60 16.29 15.96
C ILE A 55 16.35 15.89 17.42
N VAL A 56 16.14 14.59 17.62
CA VAL A 56 16.04 14.00 18.96
C VAL A 56 17.25 13.10 19.19
N ARG A 57 17.79 13.16 20.41
CA ARG A 57 18.84 12.24 20.86
C ARG A 57 18.16 11.10 21.60
N LEU A 58 18.12 9.91 20.98
CA LEU A 58 17.28 8.82 21.47
C LEU A 58 17.87 8.01 22.62
N LYS A 59 19.17 8.13 22.90
CA LYS A 59 19.81 7.37 23.97
C LYS A 59 20.87 8.17 24.72
N GLU A 60 20.87 7.99 26.04
CA GLU A 60 22.06 8.16 26.88
C GLU A 60 22.90 6.88 26.80
N ILE A 61 23.36 6.48 25.60
CA ILE A 61 24.39 5.42 25.57
C ILE A 61 25.65 6.04 26.19
N LEU A 62 26.21 5.35 27.17
CA LEU A 62 27.44 5.70 27.88
C LEU A 62 28.68 5.76 26.96
N ASP A 63 28.55 5.38 25.70
CA ASP A 63 29.58 5.56 24.69
C ASP A 63 29.37 6.91 24.00
N GLU A 64 30.19 7.89 24.39
CA GLU A 64 30.24 9.24 23.79
C GLU A 64 30.49 9.25 22.26
N THR A 65 30.74 8.08 21.67
CA THR A 65 31.11 7.90 20.26
C THR A 65 29.91 7.65 19.33
N SER A 66 28.79 7.11 19.82
CA SER A 66 27.58 6.90 19.00
C SER A 66 26.56 8.01 19.27
N SER A 67 26.71 9.15 18.59
CA SER A 67 25.66 10.17 18.58
C SER A 67 24.50 9.74 17.68
N ASP A 68 23.71 8.77 18.13
CA ASP A 68 22.47 8.37 17.46
C ASP A 68 21.49 9.55 17.54
N ARG A 69 21.51 10.35 16.47
CA ARG A 69 20.62 11.48 16.24
C ARG A 69 19.62 11.02 15.20
N GLU A 70 18.35 11.11 15.54
CA GLU A 70 17.28 10.85 14.59
C GLU A 70 16.59 12.14 14.19
N PHE A 71 16.26 12.24 12.91
CA PHE A 71 15.61 13.39 12.31
C PHE A 71 14.12 13.11 12.16
N PHE A 72 13.31 13.98 12.74
CA PHE A 72 11.86 13.93 12.61
C PHE A 72 11.40 15.10 11.74
N HIS A 73 10.47 14.86 10.83
CA HIS A 73 9.88 15.87 9.97
C HIS A 73 8.37 15.95 10.18
N ILE A 74 7.76 17.06 9.76
CA ILE A 74 6.29 17.14 9.67
C ILE A 74 5.80 16.03 8.72
N GLY A 75 4.83 15.25 9.17
CA GLY A 75 4.32 14.09 8.48
C GLY A 75 4.95 12.76 8.92
N SER A 76 6.03 12.77 9.72
CA SER A 76 6.57 11.54 10.31
C SER A 76 5.67 11.01 11.42
N TYR A 77 5.68 9.70 11.61
CA TYR A 77 5.13 9.06 12.80
C TYR A 77 6.24 8.84 13.84
N ALA A 78 5.90 9.03 15.10
CA ALA A 78 6.82 8.83 16.22
C ALA A 78 6.18 7.99 17.32
N ILE A 79 7.04 7.27 18.04
CA ILE A 79 6.70 6.50 19.24
C ILE A 79 6.92 7.40 20.45
N PHE A 80 5.92 7.47 21.31
CA PHE A 80 5.95 8.23 22.56
C PHE A 80 5.77 7.28 23.74
N LEU A 81 6.56 7.51 24.79
CA LEU A 81 6.51 6.72 26.00
C LEU A 81 5.23 7.07 26.80
N PRO A 82 4.36 6.10 27.13
CA PRO A 82 3.15 6.38 27.91
C PRO A 82 3.47 6.83 29.34
N HIS A 83 2.52 7.53 29.97
CA HIS A 83 2.66 7.97 31.35
C HIS A 83 2.93 6.78 32.30
N GLY A 84 3.85 6.97 33.24
CA GLY A 84 4.22 5.96 34.24
C GLY A 84 5.30 4.96 33.79
N TYR A 85 5.70 4.98 32.52
CA TYR A 85 6.84 4.19 32.04
C TYR A 85 8.12 5.01 32.03
N SER A 86 9.27 4.33 32.14
CA SER A 86 10.59 4.95 32.01
C SER A 86 11.30 4.44 30.76
N PRO A 87 12.18 5.24 30.12
CA PRO A 87 12.96 4.78 28.97
C PRO A 87 13.82 3.54 29.27
N SER A 88 14.18 3.34 30.54
CA SER A 88 14.97 2.18 31.00
C SER A 88 14.13 0.91 31.16
N ASN A 89 12.80 1.02 31.22
CA ASN A 89 11.88 -0.11 31.30
C ASN A 89 10.64 0.20 30.44
N PRO A 90 10.81 0.26 29.10
CA PRO A 90 9.72 0.60 28.20
C PRO A 90 8.67 -0.53 28.21
N PRO A 91 7.40 -0.21 27.93
CA PRO A 91 6.38 -1.23 27.77
C PRO A 91 6.62 -2.06 26.49
N ALA A 92 5.79 -3.08 26.26
CA ALA A 92 5.75 -3.76 24.96
C ALA A 92 5.43 -2.76 23.84
N LEU A 93 5.97 -2.97 22.63
CA LEU A 93 5.85 -2.04 21.50
C LEU A 93 4.39 -1.62 21.23
N ASN A 94 3.47 -2.58 21.20
CA ASN A 94 2.05 -2.38 20.98
C ASN A 94 1.33 -1.53 22.06
N LYS A 95 1.98 -1.21 23.17
CA LYS A 95 1.47 -0.36 24.25
C LYS A 95 2.00 1.07 24.22
N HIS A 96 2.93 1.39 23.33
CA HIS A 96 3.39 2.77 23.17
C HIS A 96 2.32 3.62 22.50
N TRP A 97 2.39 4.92 22.77
CA TRP A 97 1.60 5.92 22.05
C TRP A 97 2.23 6.17 20.69
N VAL A 98 1.40 6.27 19.66
CA VAL A 98 1.85 6.54 18.29
C VAL A 98 1.19 7.83 17.84
N GLY A 99 1.98 8.74 17.27
CA GLY A 99 1.50 10.04 16.87
C GLY A 99 2.09 10.51 15.54
N LEU A 100 1.27 11.15 14.72
CA LEU A 100 1.67 11.84 13.51
C LEU A 100 2.07 13.29 13.84
N ILE A 101 3.30 13.68 13.51
CA ILE A 101 3.80 15.04 13.74
C ILE A 101 3.17 15.99 12.72
N GLN A 102 2.35 16.93 13.19
CA GLN A 102 1.66 17.91 12.32
C GLN A 102 2.37 19.26 12.26
N ASP A 103 3.01 19.68 13.33
CA ASP A 103 3.72 20.97 13.41
C ASP A 103 4.90 20.85 14.37
N ILE A 104 6.00 21.52 14.05
CA ILE A 104 7.24 21.54 14.86
C ILE A 104 7.58 22.99 15.14
N ARG A 105 7.68 23.36 16.41
CA ARG A 105 7.99 24.73 16.81
C ARG A 105 8.96 24.78 17.97
N ALA A 106 9.66 25.90 18.12
CA ALA A 106 10.56 26.10 19.25
C ALA A 106 10.64 27.56 19.67
N TRP A 107 10.86 27.79 20.97
CA TRP A 107 11.28 29.10 21.48
C TRP A 107 12.75 29.36 21.26
N ASN A 108 13.57 28.31 21.38
CA ASN A 108 15.02 28.34 21.23
C ASN A 108 15.54 26.93 20.91
N GLU A 109 16.86 26.78 20.83
CA GLU A 109 17.49 25.53 20.39
C GLU A 109 17.23 24.29 21.27
N ARG A 110 16.70 24.48 22.48
CA ARG A 110 16.51 23.43 23.49
C ARG A 110 15.06 23.15 23.80
N ASP A 111 14.17 24.05 23.43
CA ASP A 111 12.76 24.03 23.83
C ASP A 111 11.87 23.82 22.61
N VAL A 112 11.84 22.57 22.16
CA VAL A 112 11.13 22.12 20.96
C VAL A 112 9.84 21.43 21.35
N TRP A 113 8.77 21.87 20.70
CA TRP A 113 7.41 21.39 20.89
C TRP A 113 6.84 20.89 19.57
N LEU A 114 6.02 19.87 19.67
CA LEU A 114 5.38 19.19 18.55
C LEU A 114 3.87 19.28 18.75
N LYS A 115 3.16 19.63 17.68
CA LYS A 115 1.72 19.34 17.61
C LYS A 115 1.56 17.96 16.98
N VAL A 116 0.97 17.04 17.72
CA VAL A 116 0.89 15.62 17.35
C VAL A 116 -0.56 15.21 17.24
N CYS A 117 -0.91 14.49 16.18
CA CYS A 117 -2.20 13.84 16.01
C CYS A 117 -2.09 12.38 16.42
N TRP A 118 -2.87 11.97 17.42
CA TRP A 118 -2.73 10.64 18.01
C TRP A 118 -3.37 9.54 17.16
N LEU A 119 -2.70 8.39 17.13
CA LEU A 119 -3.17 7.14 16.58
C LEU A 119 -3.53 6.22 17.75
N TRP A 120 -4.81 5.92 17.87
CA TRP A 120 -5.37 5.28 19.06
C TRP A 120 -5.24 3.76 18.95
N SER A 121 -4.87 3.09 20.03
CA SER A 121 -5.01 1.64 20.12
C SER A 121 -6.47 1.26 20.41
N ILE A 122 -6.82 -0.01 20.21
CA ILE A 122 -8.15 -0.51 20.61
C ILE A 122 -8.38 -0.38 22.12
N GLY A 123 -7.32 -0.41 22.94
CA GLY A 123 -7.41 -0.19 24.39
C GLY A 123 -7.88 1.22 24.72
N ASP A 124 -7.27 2.22 24.08
CA ASP A 124 -7.61 3.64 24.28
C ASP A 124 -9.06 3.92 23.85
N VAL A 125 -9.48 3.33 22.73
CA VAL A 125 -10.86 3.43 22.23
C VAL A 125 -11.87 2.88 23.24
N VAL A 126 -11.58 1.73 23.84
CA VAL A 126 -12.43 1.12 24.89
C VAL A 126 -12.52 2.02 26.12
N GLU A 127 -11.40 2.59 26.55
CA GLU A 127 -11.34 3.49 27.69
C GLU A 127 -12.24 4.72 27.48
N VAL A 128 -12.09 5.44 26.37
CA VAL A 128 -12.92 6.63 26.05
C VAL A 128 -14.41 6.29 25.87
N CYS A 129 -14.70 5.06 25.47
CA CYS A 129 -16.07 4.59 25.32
C CYS A 129 -16.77 4.26 26.65
N ASN A 130 -16.12 4.39 27.81
CA ASN A 130 -16.70 4.31 29.16
C ASN A 130 -17.68 3.13 29.35
N GLY A 131 -17.28 1.92 28.95
CA GLY A 131 -18.06 0.70 29.18
C GLY A 131 -18.99 0.27 28.03
N LYS A 132 -19.01 0.98 26.90
CA LYS A 132 -19.62 0.44 25.67
C LYS A 132 -18.87 -0.83 25.27
N LYS A 133 -19.61 -1.92 25.05
CA LYS A 133 -19.03 -3.20 24.63
C LYS A 133 -18.52 -3.08 23.19
N ILE A 134 -17.21 -3.00 23.03
CA ILE A 134 -16.51 -3.08 21.75
C ILE A 134 -15.83 -4.44 21.69
N ASP A 135 -15.97 -5.14 20.55
CA ASP A 135 -15.31 -6.42 20.33
C ASP A 135 -13.83 -6.18 20.03
N THR A 136 -12.99 -6.19 21.07
CA THR A 136 -11.55 -5.93 20.94
C THR A 136 -10.82 -7.01 20.14
N LYS A 137 -11.39 -8.21 20.05
CA LYS A 137 -10.83 -9.33 19.28
C LYS A 137 -10.98 -9.15 17.78
N ALA A 138 -11.73 -8.16 17.31
CA ALA A 138 -11.86 -7.86 15.90
C ALA A 138 -10.65 -7.07 15.33
N PHE A 139 -9.71 -6.65 16.20
CA PHE A 139 -8.62 -5.74 15.85
C PHE A 139 -7.26 -6.29 16.25
N GLY A 140 -6.24 -6.00 15.45
CA GLY A 140 -4.86 -6.43 15.73
C GLY A 140 -4.23 -5.67 16.90
N LYS A 141 -3.18 -6.23 17.50
CA LYS A 141 -2.40 -5.59 18.58
C LYS A 141 -1.66 -4.34 18.10
N MET A 142 -1.14 -4.40 16.87
CA MET A 142 -0.43 -3.29 16.23
C MET A 142 -1.36 -2.36 15.45
N GLU A 143 -2.65 -2.68 15.38
CA GLU A 143 -3.64 -1.85 14.72
C GLU A 143 -3.86 -0.54 15.50
N ARG A 144 -4.02 0.54 14.74
CA ARG A 144 -4.28 1.89 15.21
C ARG A 144 -5.48 2.50 14.51
N PHE A 145 -6.12 3.44 15.18
CA PHE A 145 -7.24 4.21 14.65
C PHE A 145 -6.83 5.66 14.49
N THR A 146 -7.01 6.20 13.30
CA THR A 146 -6.82 7.64 13.08
C THR A 146 -7.94 8.41 13.78
N CYS A 147 -7.61 9.52 14.43
CA CYS A 147 -8.59 10.42 15.03
C CYS A 147 -8.23 11.88 14.71
N THR A 148 -9.12 12.81 15.06
CA THR A 148 -8.88 14.26 14.89
C THR A 148 -8.25 14.92 16.11
N GLN A 149 -8.02 14.17 17.20
CA GLN A 149 -7.44 14.73 18.42
C GLN A 149 -5.95 15.01 18.22
N THR A 150 -5.58 16.22 18.62
CA THR A 150 -4.20 16.68 18.60
C THR A 150 -3.81 17.22 19.95
N ASP A 151 -2.60 16.92 20.40
CA ASP A 151 -2.01 17.51 21.60
C ASP A 151 -0.67 18.16 21.29
N ILE A 152 -0.22 19.04 22.19
CA ILE A 152 1.12 19.64 22.13
C ILE A 152 2.00 18.90 23.12
N VAL A 153 3.11 18.34 22.62
CA VAL A 153 4.07 17.55 23.41
C VAL A 153 5.49 18.07 23.19
N SER A 154 6.36 17.91 24.18
CA SER A 154 7.78 18.22 24.00
C SER A 154 8.40 17.21 23.04
N ALA A 155 9.29 17.65 22.13
CA ALA A 155 10.04 16.72 21.29
C ALA A 155 10.93 15.76 22.11
N GLY A 156 11.24 16.11 23.37
CA GLY A 156 11.96 15.24 24.29
C GLY A 156 11.16 14.02 24.79
N SER A 157 9.87 13.91 24.48
CA SER A 157 9.06 12.71 24.78
C SER A 157 9.06 11.66 23.67
N ILE A 158 9.65 11.97 22.51
CA ILE A 158 9.88 10.99 21.44
C ILE A 158 10.89 9.94 21.94
N GLN A 159 10.52 8.67 21.78
CA GLN A 159 11.36 7.53 22.09
C GLN A 159 12.03 6.93 20.85
N ASP A 160 11.31 6.90 19.74
CA ASP A 160 11.77 6.32 18.48
C ASP A 160 10.91 6.81 17.30
N SER A 161 11.35 6.56 16.07
CA SER A 161 10.47 6.63 14.91
C SER A 161 9.48 5.46 14.90
N ALA A 162 8.29 5.71 14.35
CA ALA A 162 7.28 4.68 14.17
C ALA A 162 7.11 4.38 12.69
N GLU A 163 7.19 3.11 12.31
CA GLU A 163 6.68 2.67 11.01
C GLU A 163 5.18 2.46 11.12
N VAL A 164 4.41 3.23 10.34
CA VAL A 164 2.94 3.18 10.33
C VAL A 164 2.44 3.05 8.89
N VAL A 165 1.72 1.96 8.63
CA VAL A 165 1.21 1.62 7.29
C VAL A 165 -0.29 1.87 7.17
N ASN A 166 -0.72 2.52 6.09
CA ASN A 166 -2.13 2.56 5.72
C ASN A 166 -2.51 1.23 5.05
N PHE A 167 -3.27 0.41 5.76
CA PHE A 167 -3.69 -0.90 5.27
C PHE A 167 -5.04 -0.81 4.56
N ASN A 168 -5.00 -0.66 3.23
CA ASN A 168 -6.20 -0.68 2.41
C ASN A 168 -6.66 -2.13 2.17
N GLU A 169 -7.75 -2.53 2.81
CA GLU A 169 -8.27 -3.91 2.71
C GLU A 169 -8.78 -4.27 1.31
N THR A 170 -9.02 -3.29 0.44
CA THR A 170 -9.66 -3.48 -0.88
C THR A 170 -8.66 -3.67 -2.02
N THR A 171 -7.35 -3.60 -1.75
CA THR A 171 -6.32 -3.85 -2.77
C THR A 171 -5.66 -5.20 -2.56
N ALA A 172 -5.27 -5.85 -3.67
CA ALA A 172 -4.42 -7.04 -3.62
C ALA A 172 -2.95 -6.66 -3.34
N GLU A 173 -2.53 -5.49 -3.83
CA GLU A 173 -1.20 -4.93 -3.62
C GLU A 173 -1.14 -4.26 -2.24
N THR A 174 -1.06 -5.08 -1.20
CA THR A 174 -0.90 -4.61 0.17
C THR A 174 0.58 -4.51 0.53
N PRO A 175 1.05 -3.41 1.14
CA PRO A 175 2.42 -3.32 1.65
C PRO A 175 2.68 -4.42 2.70
N PHE A 176 3.93 -4.86 2.85
CA PHE A 176 4.32 -5.79 3.91
C PHE A 176 4.17 -5.11 5.29
N ILE A 177 3.59 -5.81 6.26
CA ILE A 177 3.36 -5.28 7.62
C ILE A 177 3.91 -6.28 8.64
N SER A 178 5.10 -6.05 9.20
CA SER A 178 5.67 -6.97 10.19
C SER A 178 4.85 -7.01 11.49
N ASP A 179 5.17 -7.94 12.39
CA ASP A 179 4.63 -7.98 13.76
C ASP A 179 5.06 -6.79 14.63
N GLU A 180 6.06 -6.03 14.18
CA GLU A 180 6.54 -4.80 14.79
C GLU A 180 6.06 -3.52 14.06
N THR A 181 5.36 -3.65 12.93
CA THR A 181 4.86 -2.52 12.15
C THR A 181 3.47 -2.10 12.61
N PHE A 182 3.28 -0.83 12.96
CA PHE A 182 1.95 -0.31 13.21
C PHE A 182 1.18 -0.16 11.91
N TYR A 183 -0.13 -0.31 11.94
CA TYR A 183 -0.96 -0.06 10.77
C TYR A 183 -2.32 0.52 11.16
N TYR A 184 -2.98 1.17 10.22
CA TYR A 184 -4.35 1.64 10.38
C TYR A 184 -5.16 1.35 9.13
N ARG A 185 -6.45 1.06 9.34
CA ARG A 185 -7.45 0.87 8.26
C ARG A 185 -8.80 1.50 8.58
N PHE A 186 -9.01 1.92 9.83
CA PHE A 186 -10.24 2.53 10.30
C PHE A 186 -9.96 3.85 11.01
N ALA A 187 -10.94 4.74 10.96
CA ALA A 187 -10.95 5.96 11.76
C ALA A 187 -11.81 5.77 13.02
N PHE A 188 -11.44 6.45 14.11
CA PHE A 188 -12.25 6.55 15.30
C PHE A 188 -12.78 7.97 15.46
N ASN A 189 -14.11 8.09 15.49
CA ASN A 189 -14.79 9.36 15.66
C ASN A 189 -15.07 9.59 17.14
N LEU A 190 -14.34 10.54 17.75
CA LEU A 190 -14.41 10.84 19.18
C LEU A 190 -15.79 11.35 19.62
N ASP A 191 -16.44 12.18 18.80
CA ASP A 191 -17.75 12.76 19.12
C ASP A 191 -18.83 11.69 19.19
N THR A 192 -18.85 10.78 18.20
CA THR A 192 -19.86 9.73 18.10
C THR A 192 -19.48 8.45 18.86
N LYS A 193 -18.22 8.34 19.31
CA LYS A 193 -17.64 7.14 19.93
C LYS A 193 -17.89 5.89 19.08
N LYS A 194 -17.62 6.01 17.78
CA LYS A 194 -17.78 4.95 16.77
C LYS A 194 -16.52 4.80 15.95
N ILE A 195 -16.17 3.55 15.67
CA ILE A 195 -15.18 3.18 14.67
C ILE A 195 -15.89 3.21 13.30
N GLU A 196 -15.30 3.92 12.35
CA GLU A 196 -15.81 4.05 10.99
C GLU A 196 -15.39 2.82 10.18
N ILE A 197 -16.33 1.89 10.00
CA ILE A 197 -16.13 0.62 9.30
C ILE A 197 -17.00 0.63 8.04
N ASP A 198 -16.40 0.37 6.88
CA ASP A 198 -17.15 0.17 5.65
C ASP A 198 -17.85 -1.19 5.67
N SER A 199 -19.15 -1.15 5.97
CA SER A 199 -20.00 -2.35 6.02
C SER A 199 -20.08 -3.12 4.70
N THR A 200 -19.74 -2.50 3.57
CA THR A 200 -19.76 -3.16 2.24
C THR A 200 -18.54 -4.04 2.00
N LYS A 201 -17.49 -3.91 2.82
CA LYS A 201 -16.21 -4.63 2.69
C LYS A 201 -15.98 -5.68 3.77
N LEU A 202 -17.05 -6.07 4.45
CA LEU A 202 -17.00 -7.10 5.48
C LEU A 202 -17.20 -8.50 4.89
N CYS A 203 -16.63 -9.49 5.58
CA CYS A 203 -16.94 -10.90 5.35
C CYS A 203 -18.46 -11.17 5.48
N VAL A 204 -18.94 -12.31 4.99
CA VAL A 204 -20.37 -12.72 5.09
C VAL A 204 -20.92 -12.74 6.53
N CYS A 205 -20.04 -12.88 7.54
CA CYS A 205 -20.41 -12.80 8.95
C CYS A 205 -20.60 -11.36 9.47
N ARG A 206 -20.38 -10.35 8.62
CA ARG A 206 -20.47 -8.91 8.92
C ARG A 206 -19.61 -8.46 10.10
N ARG A 207 -18.46 -9.11 10.30
CA ARG A 207 -17.46 -8.72 11.28
C ARG A 207 -16.17 -8.28 10.58
N PRO A 208 -15.46 -7.27 11.11
CA PRO A 208 -14.10 -6.97 10.69
C PRO A 208 -13.23 -8.21 10.85
N ILE A 209 -12.24 -8.33 9.97
CA ILE A 209 -11.31 -9.44 9.99
C ILE A 209 -10.13 -9.06 10.89
N ASN A 210 -9.93 -9.81 11.98
CA ASN A 210 -8.68 -9.75 12.72
C ASN A 210 -7.66 -10.65 12.03
N LEU A 211 -6.62 -10.05 11.46
CA LEU A 211 -5.59 -10.76 10.70
C LEU A 211 -4.58 -11.49 11.61
N GLU A 212 -4.47 -11.09 12.88
CA GLU A 212 -3.58 -11.75 13.85
C GLU A 212 -4.23 -13.02 14.44
N GLU A 213 -5.55 -12.98 14.71
CA GLU A 213 -6.28 -14.10 15.34
C GLU A 213 -6.92 -15.08 14.34
N SER A 214 -7.05 -14.70 13.06
CA SER A 214 -7.65 -15.56 12.03
C SER A 214 -6.56 -16.33 11.28
N PRO A 215 -6.51 -17.68 11.37
CA PRO A 215 -5.41 -18.47 10.81
C PRO A 215 -5.36 -18.43 9.27
N SER A 216 -6.46 -18.10 8.59
CA SER A 216 -6.46 -17.83 7.16
C SER A 216 -7.70 -17.03 6.74
N VAL A 217 -7.50 -16.13 5.78
CA VAL A 217 -8.53 -15.27 5.21
C VAL A 217 -8.30 -15.17 3.71
N HIS A 218 -9.28 -15.55 2.89
CA HIS A 218 -9.16 -15.54 1.44
C HIS A 218 -9.64 -14.21 0.85
N PHE A 219 -8.80 -13.57 0.03
CA PHE A 219 -9.09 -12.31 -0.64
C PHE A 219 -9.58 -12.55 -2.07
N CYS A 220 -10.74 -11.99 -2.43
CA CYS A 220 -11.24 -12.04 -3.80
C CYS A 220 -10.66 -10.89 -4.64
N PRO A 221 -9.78 -11.14 -5.62
CA PRO A 221 -9.13 -10.08 -6.41
C PRO A 221 -10.00 -9.45 -7.48
N ARG A 222 -11.26 -9.90 -7.64
CA ARG A 222 -12.11 -9.38 -8.70
C ARG A 222 -12.39 -7.89 -8.43
N PRO A 223 -12.17 -6.97 -9.40
CA PRO A 223 -12.29 -5.53 -9.17
C PRO A 223 -13.64 -5.06 -8.62
N GLY A 224 -14.72 -5.80 -8.88
CA GLY A 224 -16.07 -5.52 -8.34
C GLY A 224 -16.35 -6.11 -6.96
N CYS A 225 -15.46 -6.95 -6.42
CA CYS A 225 -15.60 -7.56 -5.10
C CYS A 225 -14.56 -6.97 -4.14
N CYS A 226 -13.29 -7.37 -4.26
CA CYS A 226 -12.20 -6.94 -3.38
C CYS A 226 -12.53 -7.08 -1.89
N ILE A 227 -13.12 -8.23 -1.51
CA ILE A 227 -13.50 -8.55 -0.13
C ILE A 227 -12.66 -9.73 0.34
N ALA A 228 -12.24 -9.64 1.60
CA ALA A 228 -11.59 -10.73 2.31
C ALA A 228 -12.65 -11.54 3.10
N PHE A 229 -12.48 -12.86 3.15
CA PHE A 229 -13.41 -13.78 3.79
C PHE A 229 -12.69 -14.71 4.75
N HIS A 230 -13.19 -14.85 5.97
CA HIS A 230 -12.74 -15.90 6.88
C HIS A 230 -12.93 -17.28 6.21
N THR A 231 -11.90 -18.12 6.24
CA THR A 231 -11.95 -19.49 5.70
C THR A 231 -13.12 -20.28 6.28
N SER A 232 -13.32 -20.18 7.61
CA SER A 232 -14.45 -20.81 8.29
C SER A 232 -15.81 -20.34 7.78
N CYS A 233 -15.94 -19.07 7.38
CA CYS A 233 -17.19 -18.55 6.83
C CYS A 233 -17.46 -19.06 5.42
N LEU A 234 -16.42 -19.24 4.60
CA LEU A 234 -16.55 -19.82 3.26
C LEU A 234 -16.95 -21.30 3.32
N ILE A 235 -16.27 -22.06 4.19
CA ILE A 235 -16.55 -23.49 4.41
C ILE A 235 -17.97 -23.67 4.93
N ASN A 236 -18.34 -22.95 6.00
CA ASN A 236 -19.70 -23.02 6.57
C ASN A 236 -20.77 -22.52 5.60
N GLY A 237 -20.40 -21.57 4.72
CA GLY A 237 -21.24 -21.06 3.64
C GLY A 237 -21.33 -21.99 2.42
N ASN A 238 -20.74 -23.19 2.46
CA ASN A 238 -20.71 -24.15 1.33
C ASN A 238 -20.11 -23.58 0.04
N CYS A 239 -19.16 -22.66 0.15
CA CYS A 239 -18.55 -21.97 -0.98
C CYS A 239 -17.37 -22.78 -1.57
N LEU A 240 -17.64 -24.00 -2.04
CA LEU A 240 -16.66 -24.93 -2.63
C LEU A 240 -17.01 -25.26 -4.09
N GLU A 241 -16.02 -25.22 -4.98
CA GLU A 241 -16.16 -25.43 -6.43
C GLU A 241 -16.74 -26.81 -6.77
N LYS A 242 -16.35 -27.86 -6.03
CA LYS A 242 -16.82 -29.24 -6.26
C LYS A 242 -18.35 -29.38 -6.16
N LYS A 243 -19.03 -28.49 -5.44
CA LYS A 243 -20.50 -28.48 -5.36
C LYS A 243 -21.15 -27.80 -6.57
N LEU A 244 -20.48 -26.86 -7.22
CA LEU A 244 -20.97 -26.23 -8.45
C LEU A 244 -21.00 -27.23 -9.61
N LEU A 245 -20.02 -28.14 -9.67
CA LEU A 245 -19.98 -29.19 -10.70
C LEU A 245 -20.93 -30.36 -10.41
N ALA A 246 -21.19 -30.68 -9.13
CA ALA A 246 -22.07 -31.79 -8.75
C ALA A 246 -23.58 -31.44 -8.77
N ASN A 247 -23.93 -30.16 -8.65
CA ASN A 247 -25.32 -29.67 -8.66
C ASN A 247 -25.68 -28.94 -9.96
N VAL A 248 -25.19 -29.41 -11.11
CA VAL A 248 -25.83 -29.08 -12.40
C VAL A 248 -26.91 -30.15 -12.66
N PRO A 249 -28.17 -29.98 -12.20
CA PRO A 249 -29.26 -30.74 -12.79
C PRO A 249 -29.31 -30.36 -14.27
N ASN A 250 -29.62 -31.32 -15.14
CA ASN A 250 -29.94 -31.11 -16.56
C ASN A 250 -31.14 -30.15 -16.70
N HIS A 251 -30.93 -28.87 -16.46
CA HIS A 251 -31.94 -27.82 -16.50
C HIS A 251 -31.74 -27.04 -17.80
N PRO A 252 -32.71 -27.10 -18.74
CA PRO A 252 -32.61 -26.40 -20.02
C PRO A 252 -32.78 -24.91 -19.76
N GLY A 253 -31.68 -24.21 -19.50
CA GLY A 253 -31.67 -22.80 -19.13
C GLY A 253 -30.36 -22.29 -18.52
N CYS A 254 -29.46 -23.18 -18.05
CA CYS A 254 -28.15 -22.81 -17.49
C CYS A 254 -27.02 -22.69 -18.53
N GLU A 255 -27.33 -22.64 -19.83
CA GLU A 255 -26.32 -22.40 -20.87
C GLU A 255 -25.78 -20.95 -20.86
N LYS A 256 -26.49 -20.01 -20.23
CA LYS A 256 -26.11 -18.58 -20.23
C LYS A 256 -25.00 -18.21 -19.24
N LEU A 257 -24.71 -19.04 -18.22
CA LEU A 257 -23.63 -18.79 -17.26
C LEU A 257 -22.29 -19.37 -17.73
N ILE A 258 -22.30 -20.57 -18.32
CA ILE A 258 -21.11 -21.23 -18.86
C ILE A 258 -20.66 -20.55 -20.18
N SER A 259 -21.60 -20.03 -20.99
CA SER A 259 -21.26 -19.27 -22.21
C SER A 259 -20.62 -17.90 -21.91
N ARG A 260 -20.87 -17.28 -20.75
CA ARG A 260 -20.20 -16.02 -20.36
C ARG A 260 -18.76 -16.23 -19.87
N GLN A 261 -18.42 -17.38 -19.32
CA GLN A 261 -17.05 -17.71 -18.92
C GLN A 261 -16.13 -18.01 -20.10
N THR A 262 -16.69 -18.40 -21.26
CA THR A 262 -15.94 -18.65 -22.51
C THR A 262 -15.96 -17.47 -23.49
N GLN A 263 -16.78 -16.44 -23.27
CA GLN A 263 -16.86 -15.25 -24.14
C GLN A 263 -15.95 -14.08 -23.75
N PHE A 264 -15.26 -14.12 -22.60
CA PHE A 264 -14.32 -13.05 -22.21
C PHE A 264 -12.95 -13.09 -22.94
N LEU A 265 -12.73 -14.05 -23.85
CA LEU A 265 -11.50 -14.16 -24.66
C LEU A 265 -11.66 -13.75 -26.14
N ARG A 266 -12.75 -13.07 -26.54
CA ARG A 266 -12.87 -12.50 -27.89
C ARG A 266 -13.62 -11.17 -27.89
N THR A 267 -12.90 -10.06 -28.10
CA THR A 267 -13.50 -8.85 -28.66
C THR A 267 -13.61 -9.00 -30.19
N PRO A 268 -14.68 -8.45 -30.77
CA PRO A 268 -14.46 -7.50 -31.85
C PRO A 268 -15.20 -6.18 -31.65
N SER A 269 -14.51 -5.16 -32.14
CA SER A 269 -14.89 -3.78 -32.42
C SER A 269 -16.27 -3.58 -33.05
N GLY A 270 -16.96 -2.55 -32.55
CA GLY A 270 -17.69 -1.57 -33.35
C GLY A 270 -19.15 -1.86 -33.69
N SER A 271 -20.07 -1.05 -33.13
CA SER A 271 -21.00 -0.23 -33.93
C SER A 271 -21.88 0.66 -33.06
N THR A 272 -21.90 1.92 -33.47
CA THR A 272 -22.77 3.07 -33.23
C THR A 272 -24.27 2.74 -33.25
N ILE A 273 -25.07 3.27 -32.30
CA ILE A 273 -26.46 3.72 -32.53
C ILE A 273 -26.76 4.93 -31.61
N SER A 274 -27.36 5.95 -32.24
CA SER A 274 -27.89 7.22 -31.75
C SER A 274 -29.38 7.13 -31.36
N GLU A 275 -29.83 7.99 -30.41
CA GLU A 275 -31.17 8.62 -30.21
C GLU A 275 -31.35 8.87 -28.69
N SER A 276 -31.31 10.11 -28.17
CA SER A 276 -32.30 11.20 -28.14
C SER A 276 -33.66 10.86 -27.53
N MET A 277 -33.96 11.43 -26.35
CA MET A 277 -35.13 12.30 -26.08
C MET A 277 -35.21 12.71 -24.60
N ASP A 278 -35.84 13.87 -24.40
CA ASP A 278 -35.73 14.90 -23.34
C ASP A 278 -36.37 14.61 -21.96
N PRO A 279 -36.13 15.49 -20.94
CA PRO A 279 -36.52 15.28 -19.55
C PRO A 279 -37.83 16.00 -19.17
N PRO A 280 -38.43 15.71 -18.00
CA PRO A 280 -39.37 16.62 -17.39
C PRO A 280 -38.73 17.38 -16.21
N SER A 281 -38.69 18.70 -16.38
CA SER A 281 -38.66 19.70 -15.33
C SER A 281 -39.97 19.71 -14.53
N ASN A 282 -39.91 19.80 -13.20
CA ASN A 282 -40.80 20.71 -12.47
C ASN A 282 -40.30 21.07 -11.06
N LEU A 283 -40.55 22.33 -10.74
CA LEU A 283 -40.09 23.14 -9.62
C LEU A 283 -40.96 22.94 -8.36
N ASN A 284 -40.36 23.09 -7.18
CA ASN A 284 -40.71 24.22 -6.29
C ASN A 284 -39.71 24.39 -5.12
N PRO A 285 -39.53 25.64 -4.64
CA PRO A 285 -38.45 26.02 -3.73
C PRO A 285 -38.89 26.02 -2.25
N VAL A 286 -37.95 25.71 -1.35
CA VAL A 286 -38.03 26.06 0.07
C VAL A 286 -36.70 26.70 0.47
N GLU A 287 -36.80 27.93 0.95
CA GLU A 287 -35.72 28.82 1.37
C GLU A 287 -35.32 28.61 2.86
N PRO A 288 -34.24 29.25 3.37
CA PRO A 288 -33.18 28.55 4.09
C PRO A 288 -33.20 28.73 5.62
N GLY A 289 -32.75 27.69 6.32
CA GLY A 289 -32.32 27.74 7.73
C GLY A 289 -30.79 27.60 7.82
N GLN A 290 -30.13 28.67 8.25
CA GLN A 290 -28.69 28.78 8.45
C GLN A 290 -28.21 27.85 9.58
N SER A 291 -27.23 26.98 9.31
CA SER A 291 -26.18 26.65 10.29
C SER A 291 -24.93 26.17 9.55
N SER A 292 -23.96 27.08 9.41
CA SER A 292 -22.66 26.81 8.83
C SER A 292 -21.75 26.17 9.87
N THR A 293 -21.72 24.84 9.94
CA THR A 293 -20.55 24.12 10.47
C THR A 293 -19.72 23.67 9.27
N SER A 294 -18.62 24.40 9.05
CA SER A 294 -17.59 24.08 8.06
C SER A 294 -16.98 22.72 8.39
N ARG A 295 -17.50 21.66 7.78
CA ARG A 295 -16.98 20.30 7.86
C ARG A 295 -15.82 20.16 6.88
N ALA A 296 -14.62 20.51 7.32
CA ALA A 296 -13.40 20.19 6.59
C ALA A 296 -13.17 18.67 6.66
N HIS A 297 -13.51 17.95 5.60
CA HIS A 297 -13.00 16.59 5.37
C HIS A 297 -11.50 16.70 5.11
N TRP A 298 -10.69 16.44 6.14
CA TRP A 298 -9.26 16.24 5.98
C TRP A 298 -9.05 14.88 5.33
N ASN A 299 -8.83 14.87 4.01
CA ASN A 299 -8.25 13.72 3.33
C ASN A 299 -6.80 13.59 3.85
N ILE A 300 -6.54 12.62 4.72
CA ILE A 300 -5.20 12.26 5.22
C ILE A 300 -4.36 11.57 4.13
N ASN A 301 -4.84 11.49 2.88
CA ASN A 301 -4.01 11.19 1.71
C ASN A 301 -3.20 12.42 1.28
N ALA A 302 -2.33 12.91 2.16
CA ALA A 302 -1.22 13.76 1.74
C ALA A 302 -0.19 12.86 1.07
N SER A 303 -0.02 13.04 -0.24
CA SER A 303 0.94 12.35 -1.08
C SER A 303 2.33 12.34 -0.44
N ILE A 304 2.78 11.16 -0.01
CA ILE A 304 4.20 10.89 0.18
C ILE A 304 4.78 10.86 -1.23
N SER A 305 5.32 11.99 -1.68
CA SER A 305 6.04 12.08 -2.94
C SER A 305 7.38 11.38 -2.80
N HIS A 306 7.50 10.15 -3.32
CA HIS A 306 8.79 9.60 -3.68
C HIS A 306 9.43 10.48 -4.75
N THR A 307 10.53 11.12 -4.41
CA THR A 307 11.31 11.93 -5.33
C THR A 307 12.26 11.06 -6.16
N HIS A 308 12.19 11.28 -7.48
CA HIS A 308 13.33 11.38 -8.41
C HIS A 308 13.78 10.12 -9.17
N GLU A 309 12.99 9.70 -10.15
CA GLU A 309 13.51 8.96 -11.32
C GLU A 309 13.93 9.94 -12.42
N GLN A 310 15.24 9.96 -12.71
CA GLN A 310 15.81 10.67 -13.85
C GLN A 310 15.45 9.92 -15.14
N HIS A 311 14.65 10.56 -15.99
CA HIS A 311 14.44 10.10 -17.36
C HIS A 311 15.73 10.21 -18.18
N PHE A 312 16.37 9.07 -18.45
CA PHE A 312 17.39 8.95 -19.50
C PHE A 312 16.70 8.85 -20.86
N SER A 313 16.91 9.85 -21.72
CA SER A 313 16.56 9.80 -23.14
C SER A 313 17.57 8.93 -23.89
N VAL A 314 17.14 7.79 -24.45
CA VAL A 314 17.98 6.98 -25.33
C VAL A 314 17.71 7.36 -26.79
N SER A 315 18.79 7.69 -27.49
CA SER A 315 18.86 8.18 -28.86
C SER A 315 18.48 7.12 -29.91
N GLU A 316 17.86 7.61 -30.98
CA GLU A 316 17.55 6.90 -32.22
C GLU A 316 18.79 6.26 -32.86
N TYR A 317 18.71 4.96 -33.16
CA TYR A 317 19.65 4.28 -34.06
C TYR A 317 19.05 4.14 -35.45
N SER A 318 19.75 4.72 -36.42
CA SER A 318 19.44 4.69 -37.85
C SER A 318 19.78 3.32 -38.47
N LEU A 319 18.90 2.81 -39.32
CA LEU A 319 19.13 1.64 -40.18
C LEU A 319 19.85 2.05 -41.48
N PRO A 320 20.85 1.29 -41.97
CA PRO A 320 21.33 1.46 -43.33
C PRO A 320 20.50 0.63 -44.32
N THR A 321 20.04 1.34 -45.35
CA THR A 321 19.47 0.80 -46.58
C THR A 321 20.61 0.37 -47.50
N THR A 322 20.58 -0.84 -48.06
CA THR A 322 21.37 -1.16 -49.26
C THR A 322 20.60 -2.10 -50.19
N ILE A 323 20.70 -1.74 -51.47
CA ILE A 323 19.91 -2.13 -52.64
C ILE A 323 20.37 -3.49 -53.19
N ALA A 324 19.41 -4.19 -53.80
CA ALA A 324 19.48 -5.44 -54.58
C ALA A 324 20.40 -5.32 -55.85
N PRO A 325 20.43 -6.26 -56.83
CA PRO A 325 19.78 -7.58 -56.98
C PRO A 325 20.71 -8.69 -57.51
N ASP A 326 20.26 -9.95 -57.56
CA ASP A 326 20.28 -10.67 -58.84
C ASP A 326 19.36 -11.89 -58.89
N ILE A 327 18.77 -12.06 -60.07
CA ILE A 327 17.81 -13.09 -60.45
C ILE A 327 18.58 -14.27 -61.03
N LEU A 328 18.45 -15.45 -60.43
CA LEU A 328 18.65 -16.71 -61.14
C LEU A 328 17.52 -17.68 -60.83
N GLN A 329 16.65 -17.83 -61.83
CA GLN A 329 15.74 -18.96 -61.99
C GLN A 329 16.55 -20.26 -62.00
N LEU A 330 16.08 -21.31 -61.33
CA LEU A 330 16.28 -22.71 -61.74
C LEU A 330 15.39 -23.68 -60.93
N ARG A 331 14.41 -24.25 -61.65
CA ARG A 331 13.90 -25.63 -61.61
C ARG A 331 13.46 -26.24 -60.26
N HIS A 332 12.14 -26.45 -60.15
CA HIS A 332 11.58 -27.68 -59.58
C HIS A 332 12.10 -28.88 -60.39
N PRO A 333 12.56 -29.97 -59.74
CA PRO A 333 11.61 -31.02 -59.38
C PRO A 333 11.94 -31.80 -58.10
N ASN A 334 10.88 -32.39 -57.55
CA ASN A 334 10.81 -33.65 -56.80
C ASN A 334 10.07 -33.55 -55.47
N ALA A 335 8.88 -34.15 -55.51
CA ALA A 335 8.20 -34.72 -54.39
C ALA A 335 9.14 -35.67 -53.60
N TYR A 336 8.76 -35.93 -52.35
CA TYR A 336 9.42 -36.80 -51.36
C TYR A 336 10.56 -36.20 -50.53
N ASN A 337 10.19 -35.31 -49.59
CA ASN A 337 10.43 -35.58 -48.16
C ASN A 337 9.50 -34.73 -47.29
N ARG A 338 8.26 -35.17 -47.12
CA ARG A 338 7.26 -34.55 -46.24
C ARG A 338 7.50 -34.97 -44.78
N ASN A 339 8.74 -34.97 -44.33
CA ASN A 339 9.08 -35.11 -42.91
C ASN A 339 8.80 -33.77 -42.24
N GLU A 340 7.51 -33.56 -41.97
CA GLU A 340 7.00 -33.29 -40.63
C GLU A 340 7.93 -32.45 -39.74
N SER A 341 8.33 -31.28 -40.24
CA SER A 341 8.72 -30.15 -39.38
C SER A 341 7.44 -29.65 -38.71
N ARG A 342 6.87 -30.46 -37.80
CA ARG A 342 5.90 -30.02 -36.81
C ARG A 342 6.60 -28.91 -36.04
N ARG A 343 6.38 -27.67 -36.48
CA ARG A 343 6.66 -26.50 -35.66
C ARG A 343 5.92 -26.77 -34.36
N LYS A 344 6.66 -27.13 -33.30
CA LYS A 344 6.10 -27.25 -31.96
C LYS A 344 5.45 -25.90 -31.71
N VAL A 345 4.12 -25.90 -31.58
CA VAL A 345 3.40 -24.72 -31.13
C VAL A 345 3.84 -24.53 -29.69
N ILE A 346 4.82 -23.65 -29.49
CA ILE A 346 5.29 -23.30 -28.15
C ILE A 346 4.14 -22.54 -27.50
N HIS A 347 3.59 -23.11 -26.44
CA HIS A 347 2.57 -22.43 -25.66
C HIS A 347 3.26 -21.29 -24.90
N ARG A 348 2.66 -20.10 -24.81
CA ARG A 348 3.31 -18.98 -24.11
C ARG A 348 3.60 -19.29 -22.63
N TYR A 349 2.82 -20.18 -22.01
CA TYR A 349 3.10 -20.71 -20.67
C TYR A 349 4.38 -21.55 -20.58
N ASP A 350 4.86 -22.13 -21.69
CA ASP A 350 6.13 -22.87 -21.70
C ASP A 350 7.35 -21.94 -21.49
N LEU A 351 7.15 -20.63 -21.65
CA LEU A 351 8.17 -19.60 -21.39
C LEU A 351 8.16 -19.11 -19.93
N VAL A 352 7.16 -19.49 -19.14
CA VAL A 352 7.01 -19.05 -17.75
C VAL A 352 7.61 -20.11 -16.82
N PRO A 353 8.48 -19.73 -15.87
CA PRO A 353 8.99 -20.65 -14.85
C PRO A 353 7.85 -21.35 -14.11
N LYS A 354 7.98 -22.66 -13.88
CA LYS A 354 6.97 -23.45 -13.17
C LYS A 354 6.69 -22.92 -11.76
N THR A 355 7.70 -22.38 -11.09
CA THR A 355 7.58 -21.76 -9.77
C THR A 355 6.68 -20.52 -9.80
N LEU A 356 6.84 -19.66 -10.82
CA LEU A 356 5.98 -18.49 -11.04
C LEU A 356 4.54 -18.89 -11.37
N LEU A 357 4.35 -19.91 -12.22
CA LEU A 357 3.03 -20.48 -12.52
C LEU A 357 2.34 -21.02 -11.26
N ARG A 358 3.07 -21.77 -10.44
CA ARG A 358 2.59 -22.35 -9.19
C ARG A 358 2.17 -21.25 -8.21
N LEU A 359 3.03 -20.25 -8.01
CA LEU A 359 2.76 -19.10 -7.14
C LEU A 359 1.53 -18.30 -7.61
N ALA A 360 1.42 -18.01 -8.90
CA ALA A 360 0.27 -17.28 -9.43
C ALA A 360 -1.04 -18.08 -9.36
N SER A 361 -0.95 -19.41 -9.32
CA SER A 361 -2.08 -20.31 -9.15
C SER A 361 -2.52 -20.44 -7.68
N SER A 362 -1.70 -20.00 -6.73
CA SER A 362 -2.06 -20.05 -5.31
C SER A 362 -3.24 -19.13 -4.98
N PRO A 363 -4.05 -19.47 -3.97
CA PRO A 363 -5.07 -18.58 -3.45
C PRO A 363 -4.41 -17.35 -2.83
N MET A 364 -5.15 -16.23 -2.87
CA MET A 364 -4.73 -15.00 -2.19
C MET A 364 -5.19 -15.05 -0.75
N VAL A 365 -4.26 -15.28 0.17
CA VAL A 365 -4.52 -15.47 1.59
C VAL A 365 -3.89 -14.34 2.39
N ARG A 366 -4.61 -13.86 3.41
CA ARG A 366 -4.14 -12.95 4.46
C ARG A 366 -4.19 -13.68 5.81
N GLY A 367 -3.48 -13.16 6.81
CA GLY A 367 -3.49 -13.69 8.18
C GLY A 367 -2.27 -14.54 8.55
N THR A 368 -2.26 -15.00 9.80
CA THR A 368 -1.25 -15.88 10.41
C THR A 368 -1.43 -17.33 9.99
N SER A 369 -1.24 -17.64 8.71
CA SER A 369 -1.26 -19.04 8.29
C SER A 369 0.02 -19.76 8.69
N HIS A 370 -0.11 -20.97 9.23
CA HIS A 370 1.02 -21.86 9.56
C HIS A 370 1.86 -22.28 8.35
N HIS A 371 1.44 -21.90 7.14
CA HIS A 371 2.10 -22.25 5.89
C HIS A 371 3.14 -21.22 5.44
N PHE A 372 3.26 -20.07 6.11
CA PHE A 372 4.27 -19.06 5.76
C PHE A 372 5.57 -19.25 6.56
N PRO A 373 6.73 -18.94 5.96
CA PRO A 373 8.02 -18.96 6.66
C PRO A 373 7.99 -18.13 7.95
N SER A 374 8.78 -18.54 8.95
CA SER A 374 8.92 -17.78 10.21
C SER A 374 9.44 -16.36 9.96
N GLY A 375 8.89 -15.37 10.66
CA GLY A 375 9.23 -13.95 10.45
C GLY A 375 8.37 -13.25 9.40
N PHE A 376 7.30 -13.91 8.93
CA PHE A 376 6.39 -13.33 7.95
C PHE A 376 5.27 -12.47 8.57
N SER A 377 4.80 -11.48 7.81
CA SER A 377 3.68 -10.61 8.16
C SER A 377 2.41 -11.41 8.44
N ALA A 378 2.05 -11.48 9.72
CA ALA A 378 0.74 -11.93 10.19
C ALA A 378 -0.45 -11.24 9.47
N VAL A 379 -0.24 -10.04 8.94
CA VAL A 379 -1.33 -9.17 8.49
C VAL A 379 -1.62 -9.38 7.00
N THR A 380 -0.61 -9.31 6.13
CA THR A 380 -0.86 -9.19 4.68
C THR A 380 -0.87 -10.51 3.92
N GLY A 381 -0.26 -11.58 4.46
CA GLY A 381 -0.24 -12.87 3.76
C GLY A 381 0.46 -12.81 2.40
N ASN A 382 0.18 -13.77 1.52
CA ASN A 382 0.80 -13.83 0.18
C ASN A 382 0.08 -12.95 -0.86
N THR A 383 -0.89 -12.11 -0.46
CA THR A 383 -1.81 -11.43 -1.40
C THR A 383 -1.07 -10.62 -2.48
N ALA A 384 -0.14 -9.75 -2.09
CA ALA A 384 0.61 -8.90 -3.03
C ALA A 384 1.54 -9.73 -3.93
N ILE A 385 2.22 -10.72 -3.36
CA ILE A 385 3.14 -11.59 -4.09
C ILE A 385 2.39 -12.37 -5.18
N VAL A 386 1.24 -12.95 -4.85
CA VAL A 386 0.38 -13.66 -5.81
C VAL A 386 -0.19 -12.70 -6.86
N ALA A 387 -0.55 -11.47 -6.47
CA ALA A 387 -1.05 -10.46 -7.40
C ALA A 387 -0.01 -10.09 -8.47
N ARG A 388 1.22 -9.80 -8.05
CA ARG A 388 2.36 -9.50 -8.93
C ARG A 388 2.72 -10.69 -9.80
N ALA A 389 2.72 -11.90 -9.25
CA ALA A 389 2.96 -13.12 -10.01
C ALA A 389 1.93 -13.29 -11.14
N ARG A 390 0.64 -13.07 -10.85
CA ARG A 390 -0.43 -13.07 -11.85
C ARG A 390 -0.23 -11.98 -12.90
N GLN A 391 0.16 -10.77 -12.48
CA GLN A 391 0.42 -9.66 -13.40
C GLN A 391 1.57 -9.96 -14.37
N LEU A 392 2.68 -10.51 -13.87
CA LEU A 392 3.82 -10.93 -14.71
C LEU A 392 3.41 -11.99 -15.73
N ILE A 393 2.57 -12.95 -15.35
CA ILE A 393 2.05 -13.96 -16.28
C ILE A 393 1.17 -13.32 -17.35
N LEU A 394 0.28 -12.39 -16.99
CA LEU A 394 -0.56 -11.68 -17.96
C LEU A 394 0.30 -10.88 -18.95
N ASP A 395 1.36 -10.23 -18.47
CA ASP A 395 2.27 -9.47 -19.32
C ASP A 395 3.00 -10.37 -20.33
N VAL A 396 3.46 -11.55 -19.91
CA VAL A 396 4.12 -12.52 -20.81
C VAL A 396 3.13 -13.16 -21.77
N THR A 397 1.97 -13.58 -21.27
CA THR A 397 1.06 -14.47 -22.00
C THR A 397 0.04 -13.72 -22.85
N GLU A 398 -0.47 -12.59 -22.38
CA GLU A 398 -1.44 -11.78 -23.12
C GLU A 398 -0.74 -10.70 -23.93
N LYS A 399 0.12 -9.90 -23.27
CA LYS A 399 0.80 -8.76 -23.92
C LYS A 399 2.00 -9.19 -24.77
N GLY A 400 2.53 -10.39 -24.57
CA GLY A 400 3.67 -10.91 -25.33
C GLY A 400 5.01 -10.30 -24.92
N ASN A 401 5.09 -9.72 -23.73
CA ASN A 401 6.34 -9.20 -23.17
C ASN A 401 7.28 -10.36 -22.83
N LYS A 402 8.60 -10.08 -22.81
CA LYS A 402 9.56 -11.03 -22.24
C LYS A 402 9.46 -10.98 -20.71
N LEU A 403 9.61 -12.13 -20.06
CA LEU A 403 9.77 -12.17 -18.62
C LEU A 403 11.11 -11.51 -18.25
N PRO A 404 11.16 -10.56 -17.29
CA PRO A 404 12.42 -10.00 -16.79
C PRO A 404 13.35 -11.09 -16.26
N GLU A 405 14.67 -10.95 -16.41
CA GLU A 405 15.62 -11.94 -15.89
C GLU A 405 15.54 -12.00 -14.35
N GLU A 406 15.36 -10.83 -13.75
CA GLU A 406 15.17 -10.52 -12.34
C GLU A 406 13.70 -10.56 -11.88
N TRP A 407 12.83 -11.36 -12.54
CA TRP A 407 11.39 -11.42 -12.20
C TRP A 407 11.08 -11.72 -10.73
N ARG A 408 12.00 -12.36 -9.99
CA ARG A 408 11.88 -12.61 -8.55
C ARG A 408 11.95 -11.32 -7.73
N GLU A 409 12.78 -10.37 -8.15
CA GLU A 409 12.89 -9.05 -7.52
C GLU A 409 11.60 -8.25 -7.77
N CYS A 410 10.98 -8.43 -8.94
CA CYS A 410 9.67 -7.83 -9.25
C CYS A 410 8.52 -8.33 -8.34
N LEU A 411 8.72 -9.41 -7.59
CA LEU A 411 7.74 -9.86 -6.59
C LEU A 411 7.91 -9.15 -5.24
N GLU A 412 9.04 -8.48 -5.01
CA GLU A 412 9.47 -7.86 -3.75
C GLU A 412 9.32 -8.82 -2.55
N LEU A 413 9.89 -10.02 -2.68
CA LEU A 413 9.87 -10.98 -1.59
C LEU A 413 10.64 -10.42 -0.38
N PRO A 414 10.11 -10.50 0.84
CA PRO A 414 10.75 -9.96 2.04
C PRO A 414 11.97 -10.77 2.51
N VAL A 415 12.19 -11.95 1.95
CA VAL A 415 13.23 -12.92 2.34
C VAL A 415 14.02 -13.31 1.07
N PRO A 416 15.32 -13.66 1.17
CA PRO A 416 16.14 -14.03 0.02
C PRO A 416 15.45 -15.03 -0.94
N THR A 417 15.62 -14.76 -2.23
CA THR A 417 14.85 -15.27 -3.38
C THR A 417 14.82 -16.79 -3.62
N GLU A 418 15.47 -17.60 -2.78
CA GLU A 418 15.64 -19.04 -3.04
C GLU A 418 14.39 -19.88 -2.72
N GLU A 419 13.43 -19.34 -1.95
CA GLU A 419 12.30 -20.09 -1.39
C GLU A 419 10.92 -19.72 -1.98
N VAL A 420 10.86 -19.26 -3.24
CA VAL A 420 9.57 -18.86 -3.88
C VAL A 420 8.50 -19.97 -3.80
N ASP A 421 8.92 -21.23 -3.85
CA ASP A 421 8.03 -22.38 -3.77
C ASP A 421 7.34 -22.55 -2.40
N GLU A 422 7.88 -21.96 -1.34
CA GLU A 422 7.27 -22.00 0.00
C GLU A 422 6.08 -21.03 0.13
N TRP A 423 6.02 -20.03 -0.76
CA TRP A 423 4.93 -19.06 -0.81
C TRP A 423 3.68 -19.57 -1.52
N ALA A 424 3.82 -20.68 -2.23
CA ALA A 424 2.73 -21.28 -2.97
C ALA A 424 1.86 -22.14 -2.04
N VAL A 425 0.65 -21.65 -1.78
CA VAL A 425 -0.40 -22.35 -1.02
C VAL A 425 -1.22 -23.23 -1.97
N GLU A 426 -1.66 -24.39 -1.49
CA GLU A 426 -2.57 -25.27 -2.23
C GLU A 426 -3.97 -24.67 -2.30
N ASP A 427 -4.61 -24.78 -3.47
CA ASP A 427 -5.98 -24.31 -3.67
C ASP A 427 -6.99 -25.31 -3.08
N GLU A 428 -7.80 -24.86 -2.14
CA GLU A 428 -8.88 -25.63 -1.53
C GLU A 428 -10.15 -25.69 -2.42
N GLY A 429 -10.16 -24.99 -3.54
CA GLY A 429 -11.30 -24.84 -4.45
C GLY A 429 -12.39 -23.97 -3.83
N LEU A 430 -12.01 -22.94 -3.07
CA LEU A 430 -12.95 -22.02 -2.44
C LEU A 430 -13.49 -21.03 -3.46
N VAL A 431 -14.74 -20.60 -3.28
CA VAL A 431 -15.42 -19.69 -4.22
C VAL A 431 -15.91 -18.44 -3.50
N CYS A 432 -15.72 -17.28 -4.11
CA CYS A 432 -16.25 -16.03 -3.60
C CYS A 432 -17.79 -16.04 -3.60
N PRO A 433 -18.45 -15.85 -2.44
CA PRO A 433 -19.91 -15.83 -2.37
C PRO A 433 -20.54 -14.62 -3.08
N GLY A 434 -19.78 -13.54 -3.26
CA GLY A 434 -20.26 -12.33 -3.92
C GLY A 434 -20.28 -12.44 -5.45
N CYS A 435 -19.29 -13.10 -6.05
CA CYS A 435 -19.11 -13.06 -7.50
C CYS A 435 -18.88 -14.42 -8.18
N GLY A 436 -18.83 -15.52 -7.43
CA GLY A 436 -18.66 -16.87 -7.95
C GLY A 436 -17.25 -17.19 -8.47
N PHE A 437 -16.27 -16.31 -8.23
CA PHE A 437 -14.87 -16.52 -8.64
C PHE A 437 -14.15 -17.48 -7.69
N VAL A 438 -13.31 -18.38 -8.19
CA VAL A 438 -12.46 -19.26 -7.36
C VAL A 438 -11.38 -18.40 -6.68
N ILE A 439 -11.21 -18.49 -5.36
CA ILE A 439 -10.41 -17.56 -4.55
C ILE A 439 -9.20 -18.18 -3.86
#